data_AF-A0A7W8S8T3-F1
#
_entry.id   AF-A0A7W8S8T3-F1
#
_cell.length_a   1.000
_cell.length_b   1.000
_cell.length_c   1.000
_cell.angle_alpha   90.00
_cell.angle_beta   90.00
_cell.angle_gamma   90.00
#
_symmetry.space_group_name_H-M   'P 1'
#
loop_
_entity.id
_entity.type
_entity.pdbx_description
1 polymer ?
#
loop_
_entity_poly.entity_id
_entity_poly.type
_entity_poly.pdbx_seq_one_letter_code
_entity_poly.pdbx_strand_id
1 'polypeptide(L)'
;MIGFKQLTGRSNYADYWTFKGWILSTSFTASWWTDPAYIAHNRSGMTKTPAMIDAPQRVALPENSLDSGGFYLRFERPKVTRHIDMDSSQPAISDSDKQKERQISRDVTYAINGGYIDWERRLDFTRFAKEIIS
;
A
#
# COMPACT_ATOMS: atom_id res chain seq x y z
N MET A 1 9.21 -0.33 13.40
CA MET A 1 8.29 0.00 12.29
C MET A 1 8.85 -0.61 11.02
N ILE A 2 8.02 -1.31 10.24
CA ILE A 2 8.42 -1.86 8.95
C ILE A 2 7.84 -0.96 7.86
N GLY A 3 8.69 -0.22 7.14
CA GLY A 3 8.32 0.56 5.94
C GLY A 3 7.50 1.83 6.18
N PHE A 4 7.60 2.80 5.26
CA PHE A 4 6.75 4.02 5.21
C PHE A 4 5.25 3.70 5.14
N LYS A 5 4.92 2.56 4.55
CA LYS A 5 3.59 1.96 4.59
C LYS A 5 3.75 0.60 5.23
N GLN A 6 3.08 0.37 6.36
CA GLN A 6 3.06 -0.91 7.05
C GLN A 6 2.50 -2.00 6.10
N LEU A 7 3.34 -2.57 5.23
CA LEU A 7 2.94 -3.66 4.36
C LEU A 7 2.56 -4.82 5.26
N THR A 8 1.27 -5.15 5.27
CA THR A 8 0.69 -6.26 6.01
C THR A 8 0.16 -7.29 5.02
N GLY A 9 0.29 -8.57 5.35
CA GLY A 9 -0.11 -9.68 4.48
C GLY A 9 1.05 -10.24 3.64
N ARG A 10 1.25 -11.57 3.73
CA ARG A 10 2.33 -12.30 3.05
C ARG A 10 2.24 -12.25 1.52
N SER A 11 1.06 -11.96 0.95
CA SER A 11 0.90 -11.69 -0.49
C SER A 11 1.66 -10.44 -0.92
N ASN A 12 1.48 -9.32 -0.21
CA ASN A 12 2.13 -8.05 -0.54
C ASN A 12 3.67 -8.14 -0.46
N TYR A 13 4.19 -8.98 0.46
CA TYR A 13 5.63 -9.28 0.50
C TYR A 13 6.08 -10.09 -0.71
N ALA A 14 5.32 -11.11 -1.12
CA ALA A 14 5.64 -11.91 -2.31
C ALA A 14 5.66 -11.06 -3.58
N ASP A 15 4.69 -10.15 -3.74
CA ASP A 15 4.60 -9.27 -4.89
C ASP A 15 5.77 -8.26 -4.91
N TYR A 16 6.10 -7.66 -3.76
CA TYR A 16 7.26 -6.76 -3.66
C TYR A 16 8.59 -7.51 -3.87
N TRP A 17 8.77 -8.71 -3.33
CA TRP A 17 9.98 -9.52 -3.54
C TRP A 17 10.17 -9.91 -5.01
N THR A 18 9.07 -10.19 -5.72
CA THR A 18 9.08 -10.45 -7.16
C THR A 18 9.45 -9.19 -7.93
N PHE A 19 8.88 -8.03 -7.57
CA PHE A 19 9.23 -6.73 -8.18
C PHE A 19 10.72 -6.38 -8.02
N LYS A 20 11.32 -6.69 -6.87
CA LYS A 20 12.76 -6.50 -6.62
C LYS A 20 13.66 -7.55 -7.30
N GLY A 21 13.07 -8.58 -7.91
CA GLY A 21 13.80 -9.69 -8.52
C GLY A 21 14.49 -10.60 -7.50
N TRP A 22 14.09 -10.57 -6.22
CA TRP A 22 14.67 -11.42 -5.17
C TRP A 22 14.12 -12.85 -5.21
N ILE A 23 12.91 -13.02 -5.76
CA ILE A 23 12.30 -14.31 -6.06
C ILE A 23 11.71 -14.27 -7.46
N LEU A 24 11.45 -15.45 -8.03
CA LEU A 24 10.77 -15.59 -9.32
C LEU A 24 9.28 -15.79 -9.09
N SER A 25 8.42 -15.22 -9.94
CA SER A 25 6.98 -15.49 -9.90
C SER A 25 6.63 -16.97 -10.10
N THR A 26 7.53 -17.72 -10.74
CA THR A 26 7.41 -19.17 -10.96
C THR A 26 7.88 -20.02 -9.78
N SER A 27 8.52 -19.42 -8.76
CA SER A 27 9.01 -20.16 -7.59
C SER A 27 7.94 -20.40 -6.53
N PHE A 28 6.71 -19.93 -6.74
CA PHE A 28 5.58 -20.11 -5.84
C PHE A 28 4.26 -20.15 -6.60
N THR A 29 3.22 -20.67 -5.97
CA THR A 29 1.88 -20.72 -6.58
C THR A 29 1.14 -19.41 -6.33
N ALA A 30 0.58 -18.79 -7.37
CA ALA A 30 -0.26 -17.61 -7.21
C ALA A 30 -1.41 -17.85 -6.22
N SER A 31 -1.66 -16.87 -5.34
CA SER A 31 -2.67 -16.97 -4.28
C SER A 31 -2.49 -18.20 -3.36
N TRP A 32 -1.24 -18.60 -3.08
CA TRP A 32 -0.94 -19.69 -2.15
C TRP A 32 -1.53 -19.48 -0.74
N TRP A 33 -1.71 -18.22 -0.33
CA TRP A 33 -2.34 -17.87 0.95
C TRP A 33 -3.83 -18.21 1.03
N THR A 34 -4.46 -18.64 -0.07
CA THR A 34 -5.84 -19.13 -0.06
C THR A 34 -5.95 -20.65 0.08
N ASP A 35 -4.81 -21.36 0.16
CA ASP A 35 -4.81 -22.79 0.43
C ASP A 35 -5.45 -23.08 1.80
N PRO A 36 -6.45 -23.97 1.89
CA PRO A 36 -7.10 -24.30 3.17
C PRO A 36 -6.12 -24.77 4.23
N ALA A 37 -5.10 -25.53 3.85
CA ALA A 37 -4.09 -26.02 4.78
C ALA A 37 -3.18 -24.88 5.27
N TYR A 38 -2.91 -23.87 4.42
CA TYR A 38 -2.22 -22.66 4.87
C TYR A 38 -3.05 -21.87 5.89
N ILE A 39 -4.35 -21.67 5.63
CA ILE A 39 -5.27 -20.99 6.57
C ILE A 39 -5.35 -21.76 7.90
N ALA A 40 -5.36 -23.10 7.83
CA ALA A 40 -5.34 -23.99 8.97
C ALA A 40 -3.96 -24.13 9.65
N HIS A 41 -2.94 -23.39 9.20
CA HIS A 41 -1.56 -23.47 9.71
C HIS A 41 -0.94 -24.89 9.61
N ASN A 42 -1.41 -25.70 8.67
CA ASN A 42 -0.94 -27.05 8.38
C ASN A 42 -0.03 -27.06 7.15
N ARG A 43 1.29 -26.96 7.37
CA ARG A 43 2.27 -26.89 6.28
C ARG A 43 2.38 -28.17 5.46
N SER A 44 2.29 -29.34 6.07
CA SER A 44 2.41 -30.63 5.37
C SER A 44 1.20 -30.93 4.48
N GLY A 45 0.05 -30.33 4.77
CA GLY A 45 -1.16 -30.46 3.96
C GLY A 45 -1.28 -29.45 2.83
N MET A 46 -0.30 -28.54 2.65
CA MET A 46 -0.36 -27.53 1.60
C MET A 46 -0.23 -28.15 0.21
N THR A 47 -1.13 -27.76 -0.68
CA THR A 47 -1.11 -28.12 -2.10
C THR A 47 -0.47 -27.04 -2.97
N LYS A 48 -0.54 -25.77 -2.51
CA LYS A 48 0.09 -24.62 -3.14
C LYS A 48 1.48 -24.38 -2.56
N THR A 49 2.43 -23.99 -3.41
CA THR A 49 3.79 -23.65 -2.97
C THR A 49 3.80 -22.21 -2.43
N PRO A 50 4.16 -21.97 -1.16
CA PRO A 50 4.25 -20.62 -0.61
C PRO A 50 5.48 -19.88 -1.11
N ALA A 51 5.38 -18.54 -1.22
CA ALA A 51 6.55 -17.70 -1.50
C ALA A 51 7.56 -17.75 -0.34
N MET A 52 8.85 -17.88 -0.68
CA MET A 52 9.95 -17.89 0.28
C MET A 52 10.40 -16.46 0.58
N ILE A 53 10.15 -15.99 1.80
CA ILE A 53 10.47 -14.64 2.27
C ILE A 53 11.40 -14.75 3.48
N ASP A 54 12.69 -14.94 3.23
CA ASP A 54 13.66 -15.29 4.28
C ASP A 54 14.15 -14.08 5.09
N ALA A 55 14.00 -12.88 4.54
CA ALA A 55 14.51 -11.65 5.14
C ALA A 55 13.50 -10.49 5.09
N PRO A 56 12.27 -10.65 5.65
CA PRO A 56 11.22 -9.64 5.57
C PRO A 56 11.65 -8.27 6.11
N GLN A 57 12.60 -8.22 7.05
CA GLN A 57 13.20 -7.00 7.59
C GLN A 57 13.87 -6.11 6.53
N ARG A 58 14.25 -6.66 5.36
CA ARG A 58 14.85 -5.87 4.27
C ARG A 58 13.95 -4.74 3.79
N VAL A 59 12.63 -4.88 3.90
CA VAL A 59 11.68 -3.82 3.52
C VAL A 59 11.73 -2.62 4.48
N ALA A 60 12.29 -2.79 5.68
CA ALA A 60 12.49 -1.71 6.65
C ALA A 60 13.79 -0.94 6.46
N LEU A 61 14.70 -1.40 5.58
CA LEU A 61 15.90 -0.64 5.23
C LEU A 61 15.51 0.66 4.53
N PRO A 62 16.21 1.79 4.76
CA PRO A 62 15.79 3.11 4.29
C PRO A 62 15.41 3.17 2.80
N GLU A 63 16.23 2.56 1.94
CA GLU A 63 16.03 2.51 0.50
C GLU A 63 14.80 1.71 0.07
N ASN A 64 14.55 0.57 0.73
CA ASN A 64 13.41 -0.29 0.42
C ASN A 64 12.12 0.20 1.09
N SER A 65 12.24 0.95 2.18
CA SER A 65 11.10 1.52 2.92
C SER A 65 10.33 2.53 2.07
N LEU A 66 11.05 3.38 1.31
CA LEU A 66 10.45 4.33 0.38
C LEU A 66 9.93 3.63 -0.89
N ASP A 67 10.74 2.76 -1.47
CA ASP A 67 10.42 2.02 -2.70
C ASP A 67 9.19 1.10 -2.52
N SER A 68 9.11 0.38 -1.40
CA SER A 68 7.96 -0.47 -1.07
C SER A 68 6.65 0.31 -0.90
N GLY A 69 6.72 1.54 -0.36
CA GLY A 69 5.59 2.46 -0.32
C GLY A 69 5.13 2.88 -1.72
N GLY A 70 6.06 3.26 -2.60
CA GLY A 70 5.79 3.61 -3.99
C GLY A 70 5.21 2.44 -4.79
N PHE A 71 5.81 1.26 -4.67
CA PHE A 71 5.32 0.02 -5.29
C PHE A 71 3.85 -0.24 -4.92
N TYR A 72 3.53 -0.20 -3.63
CA TYR A 72 2.17 -0.49 -3.18
C TYR A 72 1.15 0.55 -3.68
N LEU A 73 1.50 1.83 -3.67
CA LEU A 73 0.61 2.88 -4.16
C LEU A 73 0.37 2.78 -5.67
N ARG A 74 1.41 2.40 -6.44
CA ARG A 74 1.34 2.38 -7.90
C ARG A 74 0.76 1.08 -8.46
N PHE A 75 1.18 -0.07 -7.94
CA PHE A 75 0.86 -1.38 -8.51
C PHE A 75 -0.28 -2.09 -7.76
N GLU A 76 -0.25 -2.11 -6.42
CA GLU A 76 -1.28 -2.81 -5.63
C GLU A 76 -2.56 -2.00 -5.44
N ARG A 77 -2.45 -0.67 -5.46
CA ARG A 77 -3.56 0.26 -5.23
C ARG A 77 -3.61 1.38 -6.28
N PRO A 78 -3.70 1.07 -7.58
CA PRO A 78 -3.66 2.08 -8.64
C PRO A 78 -4.78 3.12 -8.53
N LYS A 79 -5.91 2.78 -7.89
CA LYS A 79 -7.00 3.73 -7.58
C LYS A 79 -6.54 4.86 -6.66
N VAL A 80 -5.66 4.59 -5.71
CA VAL A 80 -5.13 5.62 -4.79
C VAL A 80 -4.42 6.70 -5.59
N THR A 81 -3.51 6.31 -6.48
CA THR A 81 -2.77 7.27 -7.31
C THR A 81 -3.72 8.07 -8.20
N ARG A 82 -4.73 7.42 -8.80
CA ARG A 82 -5.75 8.13 -9.62
C ARG A 82 -6.52 9.19 -8.83
N HIS A 83 -6.88 8.92 -7.57
CA HIS A 83 -7.55 9.92 -6.74
C HIS A 83 -6.62 11.06 -6.34
N ILE A 84 -5.35 10.77 -6.04
CA ILE A 84 -4.33 11.80 -5.76
C ILE A 84 -4.14 12.71 -6.99
N ASP A 85 -4.09 12.15 -8.20
CA ASP A 85 -3.93 12.91 -9.45
C ASP A 85 -5.12 13.85 -9.75
N MET A 86 -6.25 13.70 -9.05
CA MET A 86 -7.39 14.62 -9.15
C MET A 86 -7.27 15.83 -8.21
N ASP A 87 -6.32 15.82 -7.28
CA ASP A 87 -6.07 16.92 -6.35
C ASP A 87 -5.18 18.00 -6.96
N SER A 88 -5.29 19.21 -6.40
CA SER A 88 -4.39 20.31 -6.68
C SER A 88 -3.22 20.31 -5.70
N SER A 89 -2.02 20.64 -6.17
CA SER A 89 -0.86 20.90 -5.31
C SER A 89 -0.99 22.21 -4.52
N GLN A 90 -1.90 23.09 -4.92
CA GLN A 90 -2.13 24.38 -4.28
C GLN A 90 -3.13 24.27 -3.12
N PRO A 91 -2.98 25.07 -2.04
CA PRO A 91 -3.95 25.14 -0.96
C PRO A 91 -5.36 25.49 -1.46
N ALA A 92 -6.38 24.82 -0.91
CA ALA A 92 -7.77 25.10 -1.25
C ALA A 92 -8.26 26.42 -0.64
N ILE A 93 -8.56 27.42 -1.46
CA ILE A 93 -8.96 28.76 -1.01
C ILE A 93 -10.48 28.86 -0.86
N SER A 94 -11.23 28.50 -1.90
CA SER A 94 -12.70 28.62 -1.90
C SER A 94 -13.38 27.46 -1.18
N ASP A 95 -14.64 27.65 -0.77
CA ASP A 95 -15.43 26.58 -0.17
C ASP A 95 -15.68 25.41 -1.13
N SER A 96 -15.78 25.70 -2.43
CA SER A 96 -15.87 24.69 -3.49
C SER A 96 -14.60 23.84 -3.56
N ASP A 97 -13.43 24.47 -3.51
CA ASP A 97 -12.14 23.76 -3.54
C ASP A 97 -11.96 22.92 -2.28
N LYS A 98 -12.31 23.46 -1.11
CA LYS A 98 -12.26 22.72 0.15
C LYS A 98 -13.20 21.51 0.14
N GLN A 99 -14.36 21.63 -0.53
CA GLN A 99 -15.28 20.50 -0.67
C GLN A 99 -14.73 19.42 -1.60
N LYS A 100 -14.12 19.80 -2.73
CA LYS A 100 -13.45 18.85 -3.63
C LYS A 100 -12.29 18.15 -2.93
N GLU A 101 -11.44 18.90 -2.25
CA GLU A 101 -10.30 18.36 -1.49
C GLU A 101 -10.76 17.37 -0.41
N ARG A 102 -11.82 17.69 0.34
CA ARG A 102 -12.44 16.76 1.31
C ARG A 102 -12.87 15.46 0.64
N GLN A 103 -13.53 15.54 -0.51
CA GLN A 103 -13.98 14.36 -1.24
C GLN A 103 -12.80 13.51 -1.71
N ILE A 104 -11.79 14.13 -2.31
CA ILE A 104 -10.59 13.43 -2.78
C ILE A 104 -9.86 12.74 -1.64
N SER A 105 -9.65 13.42 -0.50
CA SER A 105 -8.99 12.82 0.67
C SER A 105 -9.75 11.61 1.21
N ARG A 106 -11.10 11.66 1.21
CA ARG A 106 -11.94 10.51 1.58
C ARG A 106 -11.79 9.35 0.59
N ASP A 107 -11.80 9.63 -0.71
CA ASP A 107 -11.65 8.62 -1.75
C ASP A 107 -10.26 7.95 -1.70
N VAL A 108 -9.20 8.74 -1.47
CA VAL A 108 -7.84 8.24 -1.22
C VAL A 108 -7.81 7.35 0.02
N THR A 109 -8.40 7.79 1.12
CA THR A 109 -8.43 7.02 2.39
C THR A 109 -9.15 5.68 2.19
N TYR A 110 -10.30 5.70 1.54
CA TYR A 110 -11.05 4.50 1.22
C TYR A 110 -10.27 3.57 0.29
N ALA A 111 -9.61 4.10 -0.73
CA ALA A 111 -8.80 3.29 -1.65
C ALA A 111 -7.57 2.66 -0.97
N ILE A 112 -7.02 3.29 0.09
CA ILE A 112 -5.93 2.70 0.88
C ILE A 112 -6.43 1.58 1.80
N ASN A 113 -7.50 1.83 2.56
CA ASN A 113 -7.89 0.99 3.71
C ASN A 113 -9.17 0.16 3.51
N GLY A 114 -9.93 0.38 2.43
CA GLY A 114 -11.29 -0.18 2.26
C GLY A 114 -12.34 0.49 3.15
N GLY A 115 -12.02 1.61 3.80
CA GLY A 115 -12.88 2.35 4.71
C GLY A 115 -12.32 3.75 5.01
N TYR A 116 -13.07 4.56 5.77
CA TYR A 116 -12.74 5.97 6.03
C TYR A 116 -11.97 6.20 7.34
N ILE A 117 -11.26 5.19 7.85
CA ILE A 117 -10.56 5.31 9.13
C ILE A 117 -9.49 6.42 9.02
N ASP A 118 -9.56 7.37 9.95
CA ASP A 118 -8.59 8.47 10.14
C ASP A 118 -8.51 9.47 8.96
N TRP A 119 -9.60 9.62 8.17
CA TRP A 119 -9.59 10.47 6.98
C TRP A 119 -9.40 11.97 7.29
N GLU A 120 -9.95 12.47 8.40
CA GLU A 120 -9.83 13.88 8.80
C GLU A 120 -8.38 14.26 9.09
N ARG A 121 -7.71 13.46 9.93
CA ARG A 121 -6.28 13.64 10.22
C ARG A 121 -5.42 13.57 8.97
N ARG A 122 -5.73 12.67 8.02
CA ARG A 122 -5.02 12.58 6.73
C ARG A 122 -5.22 13.83 5.88
N LEU A 123 -6.42 14.41 5.89
CA LEU A 123 -6.70 15.68 5.22
C LEU A 123 -5.90 16.82 5.85
N ASP A 124 -5.84 16.89 7.18
CA ASP A 124 -5.07 17.93 7.87
C ASP A 124 -3.57 17.85 7.54
N PHE A 125 -2.99 16.65 7.52
CA PHE A 125 -1.60 16.45 7.05
C PHE A 125 -1.41 16.86 5.60
N THR A 126 -2.39 16.58 4.73
CA THR A 126 -2.33 16.97 3.32
C THR A 126 -2.30 18.49 3.17
N ARG A 127 -3.15 19.20 3.91
CA ARG A 127 -3.19 20.67 3.91
C ARG A 127 -1.89 21.27 4.43
N PHE A 128 -1.41 20.77 5.56
CA PHE A 128 -0.13 21.19 6.11
C PHE A 128 1.03 21.00 5.13
N ALA A 129 1.05 19.85 4.42
CA ALA A 129 2.05 19.62 3.38
C ALA A 129 1.93 20.62 2.22
N LYS A 130 0.70 20.92 1.76
CA LYS A 130 0.44 21.92 0.72
C LYS A 130 0.97 23.29 1.11
N GLU A 131 0.74 23.73 2.34
CA GLU A 131 1.25 25.02 2.86
C GLU A 131 2.78 25.14 2.83
N ILE A 132 3.51 24.03 2.92
CA ILE A 132 4.98 24.02 2.88
C ILE A 132 5.51 24.06 1.43
N ILE A 133 4.81 23.41 0.50
CA ILE A 133 5.30 23.20 -0.87
C ILE A 133 4.76 24.19 -1.90
N SER A 134 3.76 25.01 -1.53
CA SER A 134 3.19 26.08 -2.35
C SER A 134 3.87 27.41 -2.11
#